data_AF-A0A2G0Q6J5-F1
#
_entry.id   AF-A0A2G0Q6J5-F1
#
_cell.length_a   1.000
_cell.length_b   1.000
_cell.length_c   1.000
_cell.angle_alpha   90.00
_cell.angle_beta   90.00
_cell.angle_gamma   90.00
#
_symmetry.space_group_name_H-M   'P 1'
#
loop_
_entity.id
_entity.type
_entity.pdbx_description
1 polymer ?
#
loop_
_entity_poly.entity_id
_entity_poly.type
_entity_poly.pdbx_seq_one_letter_code
_entity_poly.pdbx_strand_id
1 'polypeptide(L)'
;MSIFKDERYNRQINIPEWGEERQKKLLKSRVVVIGAGGVKSTLLMCLAAAGMGHIRIIEFDKVELSNLNRQLLYRTSDIGIEKGQAAKKPYKI
;
A
#
# COMPACT_ATOMS: atom_id res chain seq x y z
N MET A 1 23.77 -15.78 1.68
CA MET A 1 23.43 -14.94 0.51
C MET A 1 21.95 -14.62 0.59
N SER A 2 21.55 -13.34 0.67
CA SER A 2 20.13 -12.96 0.75
C SER A 2 19.40 -13.44 -0.50
N ILE A 3 18.26 -14.08 -0.31
CA ILE A 3 17.44 -14.66 -1.38
C ILE A 3 16.56 -13.55 -2.03
N PHE A 4 16.58 -12.35 -1.44
CA PHE A 4 16.07 -11.14 -2.06
C PHE A 4 17.13 -10.53 -2.98
N LYS A 5 16.86 -10.59 -4.29
CA LYS A 5 17.64 -9.88 -5.32
C LYS A 5 17.37 -8.36 -5.32
N ASP A 6 16.32 -7.93 -4.63
CA ASP A 6 15.85 -6.54 -4.59
C ASP A 6 16.26 -5.91 -3.24
N GLU A 7 17.02 -4.81 -3.30
CA GLU A 7 17.47 -4.07 -2.12
C GLU A 7 16.33 -3.39 -1.36
N ARG A 8 15.14 -3.29 -1.96
CA ARG A 8 13.95 -2.61 -1.42
C ARG A 8 13.63 -2.96 0.02
N TYR A 9 13.87 -4.21 0.43
CA TYR A 9 13.48 -4.73 1.75
C TYR A 9 14.66 -5.01 2.70
N ASN A 10 15.90 -4.69 2.31
CA ASN A 10 17.07 -5.03 3.13
C ASN A 10 17.02 -4.39 4.53
N ARG A 11 16.61 -3.11 4.63
CA ARG A 11 16.51 -2.41 5.92
C ARG A 11 15.52 -3.08 6.88
N GLN A 12 14.36 -3.53 6.39
CA GLN A 12 13.36 -4.20 7.22
C GLN A 12 13.74 -5.64 7.55
N ILE A 13 14.41 -6.36 6.65
CA ILE A 13 14.91 -7.72 6.90
C ILE A 13 15.96 -7.73 8.01
N ASN A 14 16.77 -6.68 8.10
CA ASN A 14 17.82 -6.55 9.11
C ASN A 14 17.30 -6.20 10.52
N ILE A 15 15.99 -5.99 10.71
CA ILE A 15 15.40 -5.81 12.04
C ILE A 15 15.50 -7.15 12.80
N PRO A 16 16.09 -7.20 14.02
CA PRO A 16 16.36 -8.45 14.73
C PRO A 16 15.16 -9.38 14.88
N GLU A 17 13.98 -8.80 15.10
CA GLU A 17 12.73 -9.54 15.29
C GLU A 17 12.01 -9.84 13.97
N TRP A 18 12.44 -9.31 12.83
CA TRP A 18 11.76 -9.49 11.54
C TRP A 18 12.38 -10.60 10.71
N GLY A 19 13.59 -10.40 10.20
CA GLY A 19 14.30 -11.38 9.39
C GLY A 19 13.68 -11.69 8.03
N GLU A 20 14.38 -12.50 7.25
CA GLU A 20 14.01 -12.84 5.87
C GLU A 20 12.74 -13.70 5.78
N GLU A 21 12.55 -14.60 6.75
CA GLU A 21 11.43 -15.55 6.77
C GLU A 21 10.08 -14.83 6.92
N ARG A 22 9.98 -13.84 7.82
CA ARG A 22 8.76 -13.06 8.01
C ARG A 22 8.47 -12.19 6.81
N GLN A 23 9.50 -11.62 6.18
CA GLN A 23 9.32 -10.86 4.95
C GLN A 23 8.75 -11.70 3.81
N LYS A 24 9.24 -12.94 3.65
CA LYS A 24 8.68 -13.89 2.67
C LYS A 24 7.24 -14.25 2.96
N LYS A 25 6.89 -14.42 4.24
CA LYS A 25 5.50 -14.66 4.66
C LYS A 25 4.61 -13.47 4.32
N LEU A 26 5.07 -12.23 4.58
CA LEU A 26 4.34 -11.01 4.24
C LEU A 26 4.08 -10.88 2.73
N LEU A 27 5.08 -11.16 1.90
CA LEU A 27 4.96 -11.13 0.43
C LEU A 27 4.02 -12.19 -0.15
N LYS A 28 3.72 -13.25 0.59
CA LYS A 28 2.72 -14.27 0.21
C LYS A 28 1.36 -14.02 0.84
N SER A 29 1.27 -13.09 1.79
CA SER A 29 0.05 -12.82 2.54
C SER A 29 -0.95 -11.98 1.73
N ARG A 30 -2.22 -12.05 2.13
CA ARG A 30 -3.34 -11.37 1.47
C ARG A 30 -4.17 -10.63 2.50
N VAL A 31 -4.57 -9.42 2.18
CA VAL A 31 -5.44 -8.60 3.04
C VAL A 31 -6.55 -7.98 2.22
N VAL A 32 -7.73 -7.82 2.84
CA VAL A 32 -8.84 -7.03 2.32
C VAL A 32 -8.95 -5.77 3.16
N VAL A 33 -8.95 -4.62 2.49
CA VAL A 33 -9.13 -3.30 3.10
C VAL A 33 -10.46 -2.73 2.62
N ILE A 34 -11.35 -2.44 3.57
CA ILE A 34 -12.65 -1.83 3.29
C ILE A 34 -12.52 -0.31 3.50
N GLY A 35 -12.83 0.42 2.44
CA GLY A 35 -12.62 1.85 2.29
C GLY A 35 -11.19 2.19 1.87
N ALA A 36 -11.05 3.34 1.23
CA ALA A 36 -9.79 3.95 0.83
C ALA A 36 -9.80 5.47 1.11
N GLY A 37 -10.54 5.88 2.15
CA GLY A 37 -10.55 7.24 2.70
C GLY A 37 -9.34 7.55 3.60
N GLY A 38 -9.42 8.60 4.43
CA GLY A 38 -8.23 9.19 5.07
C GLY A 38 -7.35 8.22 5.88
N VAL A 39 -7.94 7.41 6.75
CA VAL A 39 -7.20 6.41 7.54
C VAL A 39 -6.60 5.33 6.64
N LYS A 40 -7.41 4.84 5.68
CA LYS A 40 -7.03 3.71 4.83
C LYS A 40 -6.01 4.12 3.78
N SER A 41 -6.02 5.38 3.36
CA SER A 41 -5.01 5.97 2.48
C SER A 41 -3.60 5.78 3.03
N THR A 42 -3.36 6.11 4.31
CA THR A 42 -2.05 5.90 4.94
C THR A 42 -1.74 4.42 5.15
N LEU A 43 -2.72 3.64 5.61
CA LEU A 43 -2.56 2.19 5.78
C LEU A 43 -2.15 1.49 4.48
N LEU A 44 -2.82 1.80 3.36
CA LEU A 44 -2.57 1.20 2.06
C LEU A 44 -1.15 1.51 1.58
N MET A 45 -0.67 2.75 1.76
CA MET A 45 0.71 3.12 1.48
C MET A 45 1.69 2.30 2.33
N CYS A 46 1.43 2.15 3.63
CA CYS A 46 2.29 1.38 4.53
C CYS A 46 2.31 -0.11 4.17
N LEU A 47 1.16 -0.72 3.88
CA LEU A 47 1.07 -2.13 3.47
C LEU A 47 1.83 -2.39 2.17
N ALA A 48 1.66 -1.51 1.17
CA ALA A 48 2.38 -1.62 -0.09
C ALA A 48 3.89 -1.46 0.11
N ALA A 49 4.33 -0.45 0.85
CA ALA A 49 5.74 -0.19 1.14
C ALA A 49 6.40 -1.34 1.93
N ALA A 50 5.69 -1.94 2.89
CA ALA A 50 6.17 -3.09 3.66
C ALA A 50 6.31 -4.37 2.81
N GLY A 51 5.64 -4.44 1.65
CA GLY A 51 5.66 -5.62 0.77
C GLY A 51 4.53 -6.62 1.07
N MET A 52 3.34 -6.14 1.43
CA MET A 52 2.13 -6.96 1.45
C MET A 52 1.88 -7.56 0.07
N GLY A 53 1.84 -8.89 -0.04
CA GLY A 53 1.77 -9.60 -1.32
C GLY A 53 0.54 -9.27 -2.15
N HIS A 54 -0.63 -9.16 -1.51
CA HIS A 54 -1.87 -8.85 -2.20
C HIS A 54 -2.79 -8.01 -1.32
N ILE A 55 -3.16 -6.82 -1.81
CA ILE A 55 -4.09 -5.92 -1.16
C ILE A 55 -5.35 -5.83 -2.02
N ARG A 56 -6.48 -6.30 -1.51
CA ARG A 56 -7.79 -6.09 -2.13
C ARG A 56 -8.46 -4.89 -1.48
N ILE A 57 -8.85 -3.91 -2.28
CA ILE A 57 -9.52 -2.69 -1.81
C ILE A 57 -11.00 -2.77 -2.20
N ILE A 58 -11.89 -2.51 -1.24
CA ILE A 58 -13.34 -2.37 -1.48
C ILE A 58 -13.68 -0.91 -1.21
N GLU A 59 -14.03 -0.15 -2.24
CA GLU A 59 -14.34 1.27 -2.17
C GLU A 59 -15.25 1.65 -3.35
N PHE A 60 -16.24 2.50 -3.09
CA PHE A 60 -17.31 2.87 -4.03
C PHE A 60 -17.42 4.38 -4.24
N ASP A 61 -16.65 5.17 -3.50
CA ASP A 61 -16.59 6.62 -3.70
C ASP A 61 -15.65 7.01 -4.85
N LYS A 62 -15.84 8.24 -5.34
CA LYS A 62 -14.91 8.94 -6.23
C LYS A 62 -13.97 9.86 -5.46
N VAL A 63 -12.82 10.16 -6.05
CA VAL A 63 -11.88 11.15 -5.49
C VAL A 63 -12.48 12.55 -5.63
N GLU A 64 -12.44 13.31 -4.53
CA GLU A 64 -12.92 14.69 -4.47
C GLU A 64 -11.84 15.63 -3.94
N LEU A 65 -11.85 16.89 -4.38
CA LEU A 65 -10.88 17.91 -3.92
C LEU A 65 -10.91 18.09 -2.39
N SER A 66 -12.10 18.12 -1.80
CA SER A 66 -12.34 18.26 -0.34
C SER A 66 -11.74 17.13 0.50
N ASN A 67 -11.37 16.03 -0.14
CA ASN A 67 -10.87 14.81 0.48
C ASN A 67 -9.33 14.73 0.45
N LEU A 68 -8.66 15.49 -0.44
CA LEU A 68 -7.22 15.39 -0.67
C LEU A 68 -6.37 15.88 0.51
N ASN A 69 -6.92 16.72 1.39
CA ASN A 69 -6.24 17.18 2.60
C ASN A 69 -5.89 16.05 3.59
N ARG A 70 -6.55 14.89 3.48
CA ARG A 70 -6.36 13.74 4.37
C ARG A 70 -6.19 12.40 3.65
N GLN A 71 -6.40 12.35 2.34
CA GLN A 71 -6.30 11.13 1.52
C GLN A 71 -5.05 11.18 0.63
N LEU A 72 -3.90 11.00 1.26
CA LEU A 72 -2.56 11.11 0.68
C LEU A 72 -2.27 10.14 -0.50
N LEU A 73 -3.09 9.12 -0.66
CA LEU A 73 -3.03 8.11 -1.73
C LEU A 73 -3.38 8.70 -3.09
N TYR A 74 -4.14 9.80 -3.13
CA TYR A 74 -4.63 10.41 -4.36
C TYR A 74 -3.93 11.75 -4.67
N ARG A 75 -4.06 12.19 -5.91
CA ARG A 75 -3.59 13.48 -6.42
C ARG A 75 -4.75 14.26 -7.04
N THR A 76 -4.53 15.55 -7.30
CA THR A 76 -5.52 16.40 -8.00
C THR A 76 -5.89 15.82 -9.37
N SER A 77 -4.96 15.13 -10.04
CA SER A 77 -5.22 14.44 -11.31
C SER A 77 -6.12 13.20 -11.19
N ASP A 78 -6.47 12.78 -9.98
CA ASP A 78 -7.37 11.65 -9.73
C ASP A 78 -8.83 12.08 -9.49
N ILE A 79 -9.11 13.39 -9.40
CA ILE A 79 -10.46 13.88 -9.09
C ILE A 79 -11.48 13.34 -10.10
N GLY A 80 -12.61 12.83 -9.58
CA GLY A 80 -13.68 12.21 -10.37
C GLY A 80 -13.46 10.73 -10.72
N ILE A 81 -12.26 10.18 -10.49
CA ILE A 81 -11.97 8.75 -10.65
C ILE A 81 -12.48 7.98 -9.44
N GLU A 82 -13.02 6.79 -9.66
CA GLU A 82 -13.34 5.82 -8.59
C GLU A 82 -12.11 5.60 -7.70
N LYS A 83 -12.22 5.84 -6.39
CA LYS A 83 -11.11 5.69 -5.44
C LYS A 83 -10.49 4.31 -5.50
N GLY A 84 -11.32 3.26 -5.66
CA GLY A 84 -10.85 1.89 -5.83
C GLY A 84 -10.00 1.66 -7.08
N GLN A 85 -10.21 2.44 -8.16
CA GLN A 85 -9.33 2.42 -9.34
C GLN A 85 -8.10 3.30 -9.15
N ALA A 86 -8.27 4.52 -8.63
CA ALA A 86 -7.17 5.44 -8.37
C ALA A 86 -6.12 4.84 -7.41
N ALA A 87 -6.58 4.10 -6.39
CA ALA A 87 -5.75 3.42 -5.42
C ALA A 87 -4.87 2.29 -5.99
N LYS A 88 -5.19 1.76 -7.19
CA LYS A 88 -4.39 0.72 -7.85
C LYS A 88 -3.13 1.27 -8.52
N LYS A 89 -3.03 2.60 -8.69
CA LYS A 89 -1.85 3.20 -9.33
C LYS A 89 -0.62 2.80 -8.52
N PRO A 90 0.42 2.24 -9.17
CA PRO A 90 1.62 1.83 -8.45
C PRO A 90 2.20 3.07 -7.78
N TYR A 91 2.39 2.97 -6.46
CA TYR A 91 3.34 3.84 -5.79
C TYR A 91 4.70 3.54 -6.41
N LYS A 92 5.15 4.39 -7.33
CA LYS A 92 6.54 4.43 -7.76
C LYS A 92 7.34 4.94 -6.57
N ILE A 93 7.69 4.02 -5.66
CA ILE A 93 8.71 4.22 -4.63
C ILE A 93 10.03 3.77 -5.23
#